data_AF-A0A418T5Z6-F1
#
_entry.id   AF-A0A418T5Z6-F1
#
_cell.length_a   1.000
_cell.length_b   1.000
_cell.length_c   1.000
_cell.angle_alpha   90.00
_cell.angle_beta   90.00
_cell.angle_gamma   90.00
#
_symmetry.space_group_name_H-M   'P 1'
#
loop_
_entity.id
_entity.type
_entity.pdbx_description
1 polymer ?
#
loop_
_entity_poly.entity_id
_entity_poly.type
_entity_poly.pdbx_seq_one_letter_code
_entity_poly.pdbx_strand_id
1 'polypeptide(L)' 'MHAKEWVIQSPTGEIFKCRNLQNWLRENSHMYDGTLTQAVDGIMKIKYSAQGKRKKKVSQWKGWRLLEWSD' A
#
# COMPACT_ATOMS: atom_id res chain seq x y z
N MET A 1 -17.67 -0.45 12.80
CA MET A 1 -16.49 0.08 12.07
C MET A 1 -15.60 -1.09 11.70
N HIS A 2 -15.67 -1.56 10.45
CA HIS A 2 -14.73 -2.56 9.94
C HIS A 2 -13.44 -1.83 9.55
N ALA A 3 -12.28 -2.32 9.98
CA ALA A 3 -11.04 -1.70 9.58
C ALA A 3 -10.55 -2.35 8.30
N LYS A 4 -10.15 -1.53 7.35
CA LYS A 4 -9.76 -1.95 6.01
C LYS A 4 -8.61 -2.95 6.07
N GLU A 5 -8.75 -4.02 5.32
CA GLU A 5 -7.73 -5.05 5.15
C GLU A 5 -6.97 -4.84 3.85
N TRP A 6 -5.68 -5.10 3.89
CA TRP A 6 -4.75 -4.85 2.79
C TRP A 6 -3.79 -6.02 2.68
N VAL A 7 -3.52 -6.44 1.44
CA VAL A 7 -2.47 -7.40 1.13
C VAL A 7 -1.46 -6.70 0.23
N ILE A 8 -0.26 -6.45 0.77
CA ILE A 8 0.82 -5.74 0.07
C ILE A 8 2.04 -6.64 -0.09
N GLN A 9 2.78 -6.43 -1.16
CA GLN A 9 4.05 -7.10 -1.41
C GLN A 9 5.19 -6.09 -1.29
N SER A 10 6.23 -6.45 -0.54
CA SER A 10 7.45 -5.66 -0.42
C SER A 10 8.30 -5.72 -1.70
N PRO A 11 9.31 -4.84 -1.85
CA PRO A 11 10.23 -4.89 -2.98
C PRO A 11 11.03 -6.19 -3.08
N THR A 12 11.22 -6.88 -1.94
CA THR A 12 11.89 -8.18 -1.86
C THR A 12 10.96 -9.35 -2.19
N GLY A 13 9.67 -9.11 -2.40
CA GLY A 13 8.67 -10.12 -2.76
C GLY A 13 7.87 -10.68 -1.59
N GLU A 14 8.17 -10.28 -0.35
CA GLU A 14 7.46 -10.72 0.85
C GLU A 14 6.04 -10.15 0.91
N ILE A 15 5.06 -10.97 1.31
CA ILE A 15 3.65 -10.60 1.31
C ILE A 15 3.16 -10.37 2.73
N PHE A 16 2.58 -9.20 2.97
CA PHE A 16 2.03 -8.79 4.25
C PHE A 16 0.53 -8.61 4.16
N LYS A 17 -0.19 -9.24 5.09
CA LYS A 17 -1.60 -8.96 5.35
C LYS A 17 -1.68 -7.99 6.52
N CYS A 18 -2.23 -6.81 6.29
CA CYS A 18 -2.33 -5.79 7.31
C CYS A 18 -3.72 -5.18 7.42
N ARG A 19 -4.11 -4.89 8.67
CA ARG A 19 -5.33 -4.17 9.01
C ARG A 19 -4.94 -2.72 9.32
N ASN A 20 -5.67 -1.76 8.76
CA ASN A 20 -5.32 -0.34 8.85
C ASN A 20 -3.90 -0.04 8.33
N LEU A 21 -3.77 0.05 7.00
CA LEU A 21 -2.51 0.29 6.28
C LEU A 21 -1.62 1.38 6.90
N GLN A 22 -2.21 2.51 7.30
CA GLN A 22 -1.43 3.61 7.88
C GLN A 22 -0.81 3.24 9.22
N ASN A 23 -1.54 2.51 10.08
CA ASN A 23 -0.99 2.07 11.35
C ASN A 23 0.13 1.04 11.12
N TRP A 24 -0.11 0.08 10.22
CA TRP A 24 0.89 -0.94 9.90
C TRP A 24 2.18 -0.33 9.33
N LEU A 25 2.09 0.63 8.40
CA LEU A 25 3.25 1.32 7.86
C LEU A 25 3.98 2.15 8.94
N ARG A 26 3.26 2.73 9.89
CA ARG A 26 3.88 3.46 11.01
C ARG A 26 4.74 2.53 11.87
N GLU A 27 4.20 1.35 12.20
CA GLU A 27 4.89 0.32 13.00
C GLU A 27 6.05 -0.31 12.23
N ASN A 28 5.93 -0.43 10.90
CA ASN A 28 6.92 -1.03 10.02
C ASN A 28 7.71 0.01 9.20
N SER A 29 7.95 1.18 9.80
CA SER A 29 8.61 2.31 9.13
C SER A 29 10.04 2.00 8.66
N HIS A 30 10.68 1.00 9.27
CA HIS A 30 12.00 0.49 8.90
C HIS A 30 12.01 -0.32 7.59
N MET A 31 10.85 -0.71 7.05
CA MET A 31 10.75 -1.55 5.85
C MET A 31 10.70 -0.76 4.54
N TYR A 32 10.57 0.56 4.59
CA TYR A 32 10.45 1.40 3.40
C TYR A 32 11.21 2.72 3.56
N ASP A 33 11.65 3.27 2.43
CA ASP A 33 12.29 4.58 2.42
C ASP A 33 11.27 5.70 2.28
N GLY A 34 11.46 6.78 3.04
CA GLY A 34 10.66 8.02 2.95
C GLY A 34 9.69 8.18 4.12
N THR A 35 8.71 9.06 3.97
CA THR A 35 7.76 9.36 5.06
C THR A 35 6.56 8.42 5.05
N LEU A 36 5.93 8.24 6.21
CA LEU A 36 4.68 7.50 6.35
C LEU A 36 3.62 7.98 5.34
N THR A 37 3.49 9.30 5.16
CA THR A 37 2.55 9.90 4.20
C THR A 37 2.87 9.49 2.76
N GLN A 38 4.16 9.47 2.37
CA GLN A 38 4.56 9.03 1.03
C GLN A 38 4.24 7.55 0.79
N ALA A 39 4.47 6.70 1.79
CA ALA A 39 4.17 5.27 1.69
C ALA A 39 2.67 5.01 1.57
N VAL A 40 1.86 5.62 2.45
CA VAL A 40 0.39 5.51 2.38
C VAL A 40 -0.14 6.02 1.05
N ASP A 41 0.28 7.20 0.62
CA ASP A 41 -0.14 7.78 -0.66
C ASP A 41 0.31 6.91 -1.85
N GLY A 42 1.53 6.37 -1.82
CA GLY A 42 2.05 5.46 -2.83
C GLY A 42 1.14 4.25 -3.03
N ILE A 43 0.83 3.52 -1.94
CA ILE A 43 -0.04 2.34 -1.98
C ILE A 43 -1.49 2.71 -2.37
N MET A 44 -2.03 3.82 -1.86
CA MET A 44 -3.36 4.31 -2.22
C MET A 44 -3.47 4.65 -3.72
N LYS A 45 -2.42 5.22 -4.32
CA LYS A 45 -2.38 5.51 -5.76
C LYS A 45 -2.39 4.24 -6.61
N ILE A 46 -1.84 3.13 -6.11
CA ILE A 46 -1.97 1.81 -6.76
C ILE A 46 -3.43 1.36 -6.72
N LYS A 47 -4.10 1.42 -5.55
CA LYS A 47 -5.55 1.13 -5.41
C LYS A 47 -6.38 1.96 -6.39
N TYR A 48 -6.17 3.27 -6.42
CA TYR A 48 -6.91 4.16 -7.33
C TYR A 48 -6.64 3.87 -8.81
N SER A 49 -5.43 3.43 -9.15
CA SER A 49 -5.12 3.00 -10.52
C SER A 49 -5.87 1.72 -10.88
N ALA A 50 -5.92 0.75 -9.97
CA ALA A 50 -6.66 -0.50 -10.15
C ALA A 50 -8.18 -0.26 -10.27
N GLN A 51 -8.72 0.72 -9.53
CA GLN A 51 -10.12 1.15 -9.63
C GLN A 51 -10.43 2.03 -10.85
N GLY A 52 -9.46 2.32 -11.72
CA GLY A 52 -9.66 3.20 -12.89
C GLY A 52 -9.85 4.68 -12.57
N LYS A 53 -9.62 5.10 -11.31
CA LYS A 53 -9.82 6.49 -10.85
C LYS A 53 -8.68 7.45 -11.24
N ARG A 54 -7.65 6.94 -11.93
CA ARG A 54 -6.47 7.72 -12.36
C ARG A 54 -6.26 7.64 -13.86
N LYS A 55 -6.01 8.81 -14.48
CA LYS A 55 -5.62 8.92 -15.90
C LYS A 55 -4.30 8.19 -16.21
N LYS A 56 -3.30 8.32 -15.31
CA LYS A 56 -2.03 7.59 -15.39
C LYS A 56 -2.04 6.46 -14.37
N LYS A 57 -2.05 5.22 -14.86
CA LYS A 57 -2.02 4.00 -14.05
C LYS A 57 -0.65 3.82 -13.41
N VAL A 58 -0.65 3.43 -12.14
CA VAL A 58 0.53 3.09 -11.34
C VAL A 58 0.30 1.71 -10.74
N SER A 59 1.24 0.80 -10.93
CA SER A 59 1.17 -0.58 -10.42
C SER A 59 2.09 -0.82 -9.21
N GLN A 60 3.03 0.07 -8.95
CA GLN A 60 3.97 -0.05 -7.83
C GLN A 60 4.43 1.31 -7.28
N TRP A 61 4.93 1.30 -6.06
CA TRP A 61 5.60 2.43 -5.41
C TRP A 61 6.90 1.93 -4.77
N LYS A 62 8.06 2.38 -5.26
CA LYS A 62 9.39 1.93 -4.78
C LYS A 62 9.52 0.39 -4.66
N GLY A 63 8.97 -0.34 -5.62
CA GLY A 63 8.94 -1.81 -5.61
C GLY A 63 7.81 -2.43 -4.80
N TRP A 64 7.14 -1.68 -3.92
CA TRP A 64 5.94 -2.13 -3.24
C TRP A 64 4.76 -2.25 -4.18
N ARG A 65 3.97 -3.31 -4.00
CA ARG A 65 2.76 -3.58 -4.78
C ARG A 65 1.56 -3.79 -3.85
N LEU A 66 0.38 -3.44 -4.35
CA LEU A 66 -0.89 -3.78 -3.72
C LEU A 66 -1.48 -4.98 -4.45
N LEU A 67 -1.68 -6.07 -3.72
CA LEU A 67 -2.24 -7.32 -4.26
C LEU A 67 -3.76 -7.35 -4.08
N GLU A 68 -4.24 -7.07 -2.86
CA GLU A 68 -5.66 -7.11 -2.53
C GLU A 68 -6.02 -6.03 -1.49
N TRP A 69 -7.29 -5.61 -1.46
CA TRP A 69 -7.83 -4.75 -0.41
C TRP A 69 -9.32 -5.06 -0.18
N SER A 70 -9.76 -4.94 1.08
CA SER A 70 -11.18 -4.94 1.47
C SER A 70 -11.50 -3.67 2.25
N ASP A 71 -12.63 -3.05 1.93
CA ASP A 71 -13.16 -1.89 2.66
C ASP A 71 -14.06 -2.34 3.84
#